data_AF-A0A849U0W1-F1
#
_entry.id   AF-A0A849U0W1-F1
#
_cell.length_a   1.000
_cell.length_b   1.000
_cell.length_c   1.000
_cell.angle_alpha   90.00
_cell.angle_beta   90.00
_cell.angle_gamma   90.00
#
_symmetry.space_group_name_H-M   'P 1'
#
loop_
_entity.id
_entity.type
_entity.pdbx_description
1 polymer ?
#
loop_
_entity_poly.entity_id
_entity_poly.type
_entity_poly.pdbx_seq_one_letter_code
_entity_poly.pdbx_strand_id
1 'polypeptide(L)'
;LLTKWGGSSAAGHASSALAQEAGQLRSPWGIIVDGAGHLYVTDTGNHRIEKFDREGNFITQWGGFGNGDGQFNFPYGIAVDAKGSVFVVDSGNTRVQQFMPADEGSERLQGEAEELAEVENAQRTQNV
;
A
#
# COMPACT_ATOMS: atom_id res chain seq x y z
N LEU A 1 -8.84 -26.52 6.87
CA LEU A 1 -7.88 -25.40 6.83
C LEU A 1 -6.93 -25.63 5.67
N LEU A 2 -6.81 -24.70 4.72
CA LEU A 2 -5.97 -24.87 3.51
C LEU A 2 -4.57 -24.25 3.68
N THR A 3 -4.49 -23.03 4.23
CA THR A 3 -3.21 -22.37 4.61
C THR A 3 -3.46 -21.29 5.67
N LYS A 4 -2.39 -20.79 6.30
CA LYS A 4 -2.39 -19.67 7.27
C LYS A 4 -1.03 -18.94 7.24
N TRP A 5 -1.06 -17.60 7.29
CA TRP A 5 0.11 -16.71 7.23
C TRP A 5 -0.08 -15.47 8.15
N GLY A 6 0.93 -14.58 8.26
CA GLY A 6 0.83 -13.30 8.97
C GLY A 6 1.24 -13.28 10.46
N GLY A 7 2.04 -14.24 10.94
CA GLY A 7 2.41 -14.37 12.37
C GLY A 7 3.92 -14.57 12.61
N SER A 8 4.37 -14.39 13.86
CA SER A 8 5.79 -14.25 14.22
C SER A 8 6.63 -15.53 14.30
N SER A 9 6.06 -16.74 14.11
CA SER A 9 6.83 -18.00 13.94
C SER A 9 5.91 -19.22 13.83
N ALA A 10 5.86 -19.81 12.63
CA ALA A 10 5.30 -21.15 12.35
C ALA A 10 3.79 -21.40 12.64
N ALA A 11 3.32 -22.58 12.20
CA ALA A 11 1.92 -22.90 11.98
C ALA A 11 1.02 -22.76 13.23
N GLY A 12 -0.03 -21.94 13.07
CA GLY A 12 -0.94 -21.54 14.15
C GLY A 12 -0.24 -20.52 15.05
N HIS A 13 -0.63 -19.25 15.04
CA HIS A 13 -1.52 -18.59 16.03
C HIS A 13 -1.29 -17.08 15.75
N ALA A 14 -2.31 -16.36 15.28
CA ALA A 14 -2.89 -15.17 15.93
C ALA A 14 -1.93 -13.96 16.00
N SER A 15 -2.42 -12.81 15.54
CA SER A 15 -1.74 -11.50 15.58
C SER A 15 -0.93 -11.30 16.86
N SER A 16 0.35 -10.94 16.72
CA SER A 16 1.21 -10.63 17.86
C SER A 16 1.18 -9.13 18.16
N ALA A 17 1.16 -8.74 19.44
CA ALA A 17 1.34 -7.35 19.83
C ALA A 17 2.74 -6.81 19.43
N LEU A 18 3.69 -7.71 19.16
CA LEU A 18 5.05 -7.42 18.72
C LEU A 18 5.25 -7.63 17.20
N ALA A 19 4.20 -7.99 16.46
CA ALA A 19 4.28 -8.15 15.01
C ALA A 19 4.62 -6.81 14.38
N GLN A 20 5.87 -6.61 13.98
CA GLN A 20 6.38 -5.35 13.40
C GLN A 20 7.22 -5.61 12.15
N GLU A 21 7.75 -6.83 12.00
CA GLU A 21 8.52 -7.22 10.83
C GLU A 21 7.63 -7.42 9.60
N ALA A 22 8.23 -7.33 8.41
CA ALA A 22 7.55 -7.66 7.16
C ALA A 22 6.95 -9.07 7.20
N GLY A 23 5.71 -9.22 6.73
CA GLY A 23 4.97 -10.48 6.74
C GLY A 23 4.30 -10.83 8.08
N GLN A 24 4.44 -9.98 9.11
CA GLN A 24 3.77 -10.15 10.39
C GLN A 24 2.64 -9.14 10.56
N LEU A 25 1.46 -9.61 10.94
CA LEU A 25 0.28 -8.76 11.10
C LEU A 25 -0.03 -8.49 12.57
N ARG A 26 -0.36 -7.23 12.87
CA ARG A 26 -0.84 -6.73 14.16
C ARG A 26 -2.25 -6.18 14.02
N SER A 27 -3.22 -6.90 14.55
CA SER A 27 -4.65 -6.54 14.45
C SER A 27 -5.11 -6.28 13.00
N PRO A 28 -4.95 -7.23 12.06
CA PRO A 28 -5.43 -7.05 10.70
C PRO A 28 -6.97 -6.99 10.65
N TRP A 29 -7.54 -6.11 9.82
CA TRP A 29 -9.00 -5.94 9.72
C TRP A 29 -9.59 -6.23 8.35
N GLY A 30 -8.96 -5.72 7.28
CA GLY A 30 -9.45 -5.81 5.91
C GLY A 30 -8.52 -6.67 5.06
N ILE A 31 -9.12 -7.39 4.12
CA ILE A 31 -8.41 -8.20 3.12
C ILE A 31 -9.10 -8.10 1.76
N ILE A 32 -8.31 -8.08 0.70
CA ILE A 32 -8.78 -8.16 -0.68
C ILE A 32 -7.81 -9.00 -1.51
N VAL A 33 -8.31 -9.59 -2.60
CA VAL A 33 -7.53 -10.37 -3.56
C VAL A 33 -7.66 -9.70 -4.93
N ASP A 34 -6.54 -9.39 -5.59
CA ASP A 34 -6.55 -8.79 -6.92
C ASP A 34 -6.77 -9.84 -8.03
N GLY A 35 -6.88 -9.39 -9.29
CA GLY A 35 -7.09 -10.27 -10.45
C GLY A 35 -5.93 -11.25 -10.73
N ALA A 36 -4.72 -10.92 -10.28
CA ALA A 36 -3.57 -11.83 -10.34
C ALA A 36 -3.56 -12.81 -9.16
N GLY A 37 -4.34 -12.53 -8.12
CA GLY A 37 -4.50 -13.30 -6.91
C GLY A 37 -3.50 -12.94 -5.81
N HIS A 38 -2.86 -11.78 -5.88
CA HIS A 38 -2.16 -11.26 -4.72
C HIS A 38 -3.16 -10.82 -3.66
N LEU A 39 -2.80 -11.01 -2.40
CA LEU A 39 -3.62 -10.65 -1.26
C LEU A 39 -3.08 -9.35 -0.66
N TYR A 40 -3.97 -8.43 -0.31
CA TYR A 40 -3.63 -7.18 0.36
C TYR A 40 -4.36 -7.13 1.68
N VAL A 41 -3.65 -6.81 2.77
CA VAL A 41 -4.19 -6.75 4.12
C VAL A 41 -3.94 -5.39 4.72
N THR A 42 -4.98 -4.82 5.33
CA THR A 42 -4.79 -3.69 6.23
C THR A 42 -4.25 -4.20 7.56
N ASP A 43 -2.95 -4.00 7.76
CA ASP A 43 -2.27 -4.29 9.02
C ASP A 43 -2.49 -3.12 9.98
N THR A 44 -3.73 -3.02 10.45
CA THR A 44 -4.27 -1.82 11.10
C THR A 44 -3.45 -1.40 12.31
N GLY A 45 -3.02 -2.36 13.14
CA GLY A 45 -2.19 -2.08 14.30
C GLY A 45 -0.86 -1.46 13.88
N ASN A 46 -0.26 -1.88 12.77
CA ASN A 46 1.00 -1.31 12.30
C ASN A 46 0.84 -0.11 11.36
N HIS A 47 -0.39 0.36 11.13
CA HIS A 47 -0.66 1.53 10.30
C HIS A 47 -0.10 1.38 8.88
N ARG A 48 -0.15 0.17 8.33
CA ARG A 48 0.42 -0.16 7.01
C ARG A 48 -0.48 -1.10 6.24
N ILE A 49 -0.18 -1.25 4.95
CA ILE A 49 -0.74 -2.29 4.09
C ILE A 49 0.36 -3.27 3.76
N GLU A 50 0.02 -4.56 3.78
CA GLU A 50 0.93 -5.62 3.35
C GLU A 50 0.34 -6.40 2.18
N LYS A 51 1.20 -6.74 1.22
CA LYS A 51 0.87 -7.53 0.03
C LYS A 51 1.56 -8.89 0.10
N PHE A 52 0.81 -9.93 -0.24
CA PHE A 52 1.24 -11.33 -0.24
C PHE A 52 0.93 -12.00 -1.57
N ASP A 53 1.65 -13.06 -1.91
CA ASP A 53 1.26 -13.99 -2.98
C ASP A 53 0.15 -14.95 -2.52
N ARG A 54 -0.34 -15.80 -3.43
CA ARG A 54 -1.42 -16.77 -3.16
C ARG A 54 -1.05 -17.78 -2.09
N GLU A 55 0.23 -18.05 -1.93
CA GLU A 55 0.80 -18.99 -0.97
C GLU A 55 0.97 -18.35 0.42
N GLY A 56 0.80 -17.02 0.52
CA GLY A 56 0.93 -16.25 1.75
C GLY A 56 2.36 -15.79 2.04
N ASN A 57 3.25 -15.82 1.06
CA ASN A 57 4.59 -15.24 1.19
C ASN A 57 4.49 -13.72 1.06
N PHE A 58 5.24 -13.02 1.90
CA PHE A 58 5.33 -11.57 1.85
C PHE A 58 5.95 -11.11 0.52
N ILE A 59 5.32 -10.12 -0.13
CA ILE A 59 5.84 -9.48 -1.34
C ILE A 59 6.39 -8.10 -0.98
N THR A 60 5.54 -7.24 -0.39
CA THR A 60 5.88 -5.86 -0.08
C THR A 60 4.93 -5.25 0.94
N GLN A 61 5.27 -4.08 1.45
CA GLN A 61 4.43 -3.27 2.32
C GLN A 61 4.61 -1.79 2.02
N TRP A 62 3.63 -0.99 2.40
CA TRP A 62 3.76 0.46 2.41
C TRP A 62 2.92 1.10 3.51
N GLY A 63 3.31 2.32 3.86
CA GLY A 63 2.69 3.12 4.90
C GLY A 63 3.47 3.16 6.20
N GLY A 64 2.79 3.60 7.26
CA GLY A 64 3.33 3.91 8.58
C GLY A 64 2.44 4.92 9.28
N PHE A 65 2.57 5.03 10.60
CA PHE A 65 1.76 5.96 11.39
C PHE A 65 1.97 7.41 10.95
N GLY A 66 0.88 8.13 10.68
CA GLY A 66 0.91 9.57 10.40
C GLY A 66 -0.31 10.06 9.64
N ASN A 67 -0.25 11.30 9.17
CA ASN A 67 -1.32 12.00 8.47
C ASN A 67 -0.91 12.52 7.08
N GLY A 68 0.36 12.35 6.68
CA GLY A 68 0.85 12.69 5.35
C GLY A 68 0.40 11.70 4.28
N ASP A 69 0.73 11.99 3.02
CA ASP A 69 0.43 11.09 1.90
C ASP A 69 1.18 9.77 2.07
N GLY A 70 0.48 8.66 1.85
CA GLY A 70 1.00 7.32 2.06
C GLY A 70 1.08 6.89 3.52
N GLN A 71 0.89 7.78 4.51
CA GLN A 71 0.81 7.43 5.93
C GLN A 71 -0.63 7.14 6.36
N PHE A 72 -0.80 6.33 7.40
CA PHE A 72 -2.11 5.92 7.89
C PHE A 72 -2.26 6.08 9.39
N ASN A 73 -3.51 6.19 9.83
CA ASN A 73 -3.92 6.08 11.21
C ASN A 73 -5.12 5.11 11.27
N PHE A 74 -4.88 3.89 11.76
CA PHE A 74 -5.87 2.79 11.77
C PHE A 74 -6.56 2.56 10.41
N PRO A 75 -5.82 2.08 9.38
CA PRO A 75 -6.44 1.71 8.12
C PRO A 75 -7.31 0.45 8.31
N TYR A 76 -8.60 0.49 7.94
CA TYR A 76 -9.52 -0.63 8.15
C TYR A 76 -9.96 -1.27 6.83
N GLY A 77 -10.69 -0.53 6.00
CA GLY A 77 -11.21 -1.02 4.72
C GLY A 77 -10.17 -0.98 3.60
N ILE A 78 -10.23 -1.94 2.69
CA ILE A 78 -9.38 -1.98 1.49
C ILE A 78 -10.18 -2.51 0.29
N ALA A 79 -9.92 -1.92 -0.89
CA ALA A 79 -10.47 -2.38 -2.16
C ALA A 79 -9.41 -2.26 -3.26
N VAL A 80 -9.55 -3.07 -4.32
CA VAL A 80 -8.71 -3.00 -5.51
C VAL A 80 -9.61 -2.91 -6.73
N ASP A 81 -9.29 -2.02 -7.67
CA ASP A 81 -10.02 -1.92 -8.95
C ASP A 81 -9.42 -2.82 -10.04
N ALA A 82 -10.06 -2.85 -11.21
CA ALA A 82 -9.61 -3.67 -12.34
C ALA A 82 -8.25 -3.26 -12.92
N LYS A 83 -7.77 -2.05 -12.63
CA LYS A 83 -6.44 -1.56 -13.05
C LYS A 83 -5.35 -1.91 -12.02
N GLY A 84 -5.75 -2.42 -10.85
CA GLY A 84 -4.83 -2.71 -9.75
C GLY A 84 -4.58 -1.52 -8.82
N SER A 85 -5.35 -0.44 -8.93
CA SER A 85 -5.30 0.64 -7.94
C SER A 85 -5.85 0.15 -6.61
N VAL A 86 -5.16 0.46 -5.52
CA VAL A 86 -5.54 0.08 -4.15
C VAL A 86 -6.16 1.27 -3.44
N PHE A 87 -7.37 1.10 -2.90
CA PHE A 87 -8.08 2.11 -2.12
C PHE A 87 -8.10 1.68 -0.66
N VAL A 88 -7.64 2.53 0.24
CA VAL A 88 -7.52 2.24 1.68
C VAL A 88 -8.33 3.26 2.47
N VAL A 89 -9.22 2.77 3.32
CA VAL A 89 -9.97 3.59 4.28
C VAL A 89 -9.08 3.87 5.48
N ASP A 90 -8.53 5.08 5.54
CA ASP A 90 -7.64 5.59 6.58
C ASP A 90 -8.47 6.22 7.71
N SER A 91 -9.10 5.35 8.51
CA SER A 91 -10.23 5.73 9.37
C SER A 91 -9.88 6.71 10.47
N GLY A 92 -8.69 6.59 11.07
CA GLY A 92 -8.20 7.54 12.08
C GLY A 92 -7.89 8.93 11.52
N ASN A 93 -7.68 9.04 10.21
CA ASN A 93 -7.51 10.32 9.51
C ASN A 93 -8.78 10.77 8.76
N THR A 94 -9.90 10.03 8.87
CA THR A 94 -11.19 10.35 8.23
C THR A 94 -11.08 10.57 6.72
N ARG A 95 -10.30 9.73 6.03
CA ARG A 95 -10.10 9.83 4.58
C ARG A 95 -10.01 8.47 3.91
N VAL A 96 -10.00 8.48 2.58
CA VAL A 96 -9.62 7.34 1.75
C VAL A 96 -8.40 7.76 0.94
N GLN A 97 -7.39 6.90 0.86
CA GLN A 97 -6.22 7.09 0.00
C GLN A 97 -6.24 6.08 -1.14
N GLN A 98 -5.91 6.53 -2.34
CA GLN A 98 -5.76 5.70 -3.53
C GLN A 98 -4.27 5.58 -3.89
N PHE A 99 -3.84 4.36 -4.18
CA PHE A 99 -2.48 4.03 -4.61
C PHE A 99 -2.55 3.41 -6.00
N MET A 100 -1.85 4.02 -6.95
CA MET A 100 -1.73 3.49 -8.31
C MET A 100 -0.81 2.26 -8.31
N PRO A 101 -0.96 1.35 -9.29
CA PRO A 101 0.06 0.33 -9.55
C PRO A 101 1.44 0.96 -9.77
N ALA A 102 2.49 0.26 -9.34
CA ALA A 102 3.87 0.78 -9.43
C ALA A 102 4.30 1.11 -10.87
N ASP A 103 3.85 0.32 -11.84
CA ASP A 103 4.19 0.50 -13.25
C ASP A 103 3.59 1.82 -13.79
N GLU A 104 2.30 2.06 -13.55
CA GLU A 104 1.62 3.31 -13.94
C GLU A 104 2.17 4.55 -13.18
N GLY A 105 2.53 4.38 -11.90
CA GLY A 105 3.12 5.46 -11.11
C GLY A 105 4.47 5.93 -11.66
N SER A 106 5.27 5.00 -12.18
CA SER A 106 6.58 5.31 -12.76
C SER A 106 6.45 6.12 -14.06
N GLU A 107 5.47 5.79 -14.90
CA GLU A 107 5.19 6.55 -16.14
C GLU A 107 4.66 7.96 -15.85
N ARG A 108 3.76 8.09 -14.86
CA ARG A 108 3.25 9.41 -14.45
C ARG A 108 4.36 10.34 -13.97
N LEU A 109 5.25 9.84 -13.11
CA LEU A 109 6.35 10.65 -12.57
C LEU A 109 7.35 11.06 -13.65
N GLN A 110 7.59 10.21 -14.66
CA GLN A 110 8.39 10.58 -15.82
C GLN A 110 7.73 11.68 -16.63
N GLY A 111 6.43 11.56 -16.93
CA GLY A 111 5.69 12.60 -17.65
C GLY A 111 5.65 13.95 -16.93
N GLU A 112 5.43 13.96 -15.61
CA GLU A 112 5.47 15.19 -14.81
C GLU A 112 6.88 15.84 -14.81
N ALA A 113 7.94 15.04 -14.76
CA ALA A 113 9.31 15.54 -14.83
C ALA A 113 9.66 16.13 -16.21
N GLU A 114 9.18 15.51 -17.29
CA GLU A 114 9.33 16.02 -18.66
C GLU A 114 8.57 17.34 -18.87
N GLU A 115 7.34 17.44 -18.40
CA GLU A 115 6.53 18.66 -18.49
C GLU A 115 7.19 19.82 -17.72
N LEU A 116 7.70 19.58 -16.52
CA LEU A 116 8.43 20.59 -15.75
C LEU A 116 9.71 21.05 -16.46
N ALA A 117 10.44 20.13 -17.09
CA ALA A 117 11.64 20.46 -17.85
C ALA A 117 11.30 21.32 -19.08
N GLU A 118 10.19 21.03 -19.78
CA GLU A 118 9.72 21.84 -20.91
C GLU A 118 9.31 23.25 -20.48
N VAL A 119 8.56 23.37 -19.37
CA VAL A 119 8.17 24.67 -18.80
C VAL A 119 9.39 25.51 -18.44
N GLU A 120 10.39 24.90 -17.80
CA GLU A 120 11.63 25.61 -17.44
C GLU A 120 12.41 26.06 -18.69
N ASN A 121 12.48 25.21 -19.71
CA ASN A 121 13.19 25.56 -20.95
C ASN A 121 12.48 26.68 -21.72
N ALA A 122 11.15 26.64 -21.79
CA ALA A 122 10.33 27.69 -22.40
C ALA A 122 10.53 29.05 -21.71
N GLN A 123 10.54 29.06 -20.37
CA GLN A 123 10.81 30.27 -19.58
C GLN A 123 12.23 30.81 -19.79
N ARG A 124 13.22 29.94 -19.99
CA ARG A 124 14.59 30.38 -20.33
C ARG A 124 14.65 31.04 -21.70
N THR A 125 13.99 30.48 -22.72
CA THR A 125 13.99 31.05 -24.08
C THR A 125 13.20 32.35 -24.23
N GLN A 126 12.24 32.65 -23.34
CA GLN A 126 11.48 33.90 -23.37
C GLN A 126 12.18 35.08 -22.69
N ASN A 127 13.25 34.83 -21.92
CA ASN A 127 14.01 35.85 -21.20
C ASN A 127 15.35 36.21 -21.89
N VAL A 128 15.51 35.84 -23.18
CA VAL A 128 16.65 36.20 -24.05
C VAL A 128 16.17 37.15 -25.14
#